data_AF-A0A2R6RU03-F1
#
_entry.id   AF-A0A2R6RU03-F1
#
_cell.length_a   1.000
_cell.length_b   1.000
_cell.length_c   1.000
_cell.angle_alpha   90.00
_cell.angle_beta   90.00
_cell.angle_gamma   90.00
#
_symmetry.space_group_name_H-M   'P 1'
#
loop_
_entity.id
_entity.type
_entity.pdbx_description
1 polymer ?
#
loop_
_entity_poly.entity_id
_entity_poly.type
_entity_poly.pdbx_seq_one_letter_code
_entity_poly.pdbx_strand_id
1 'polypeptide(L)'
;MSLSIEDYELPYDTHNLYDVNFFSDKIHTLVTHTPSYVDGWISEIEDIHRNRLHSLIVGLDIEWRPNNRYHDNPVATLQLCVDRRCLIFQLIYAPFVPQSLDRFLANPLYSFVGVGVDNDVEKLANDYDLSVATTVDLRSLAAAEYGVREMRNMGLKDLAMQVLGKEVVKPRWITMSRWDNEYLSASQVQYACIDAFLSFEIGRCLNAAGH
;
A
#
# COMPACT_ATOMS: atom_id res chain seq x y z
N MET A 1 -13.11 19.62 1.30
CA MET A 1 -12.44 18.34 1.03
C MET A 1 -10.95 18.64 0.89
N SER A 2 -10.12 18.26 1.88
CA SER A 2 -8.69 18.55 1.92
C SER A 2 -7.88 17.35 1.45
N LEU A 3 -8.04 17.00 0.16
CA LEU A 3 -7.10 16.10 -0.51
C LEU A 3 -6.14 16.96 -1.34
N SER A 4 -4.86 16.94 -0.99
CA SER A 4 -3.80 17.63 -1.74
C SER A 4 -2.52 16.83 -1.70
N ILE A 5 -1.61 17.13 -2.62
CA ILE A 5 -0.29 16.53 -2.69
C ILE A 5 0.72 17.64 -2.90
N GLU A 6 1.81 17.60 -2.14
CA GLU A 6 2.97 18.47 -2.27
C GLU A 6 4.13 17.59 -2.75
N ASP A 7 4.69 17.93 -3.90
CA ASP A 7 5.87 17.31 -4.49
C ASP A 7 7.11 18.09 -4.03
N TYR A 8 8.14 17.40 -3.55
CA TYR A 8 9.37 18.03 -3.08
C TYR A 8 10.29 18.45 -4.24
N GLU A 9 9.97 18.04 -5.47
CA GLU A 9 10.68 18.37 -6.71
C GLU A 9 12.19 18.10 -6.62
N LEU A 10 12.54 16.94 -6.04
CA LEU A 10 13.94 16.58 -5.84
C LEU A 10 14.65 16.40 -7.19
N PRO A 11 15.94 16.81 -7.31
CA PRO A 11 16.67 16.74 -8.57
C PRO A 11 17.23 15.34 -8.87
N TYR A 12 16.63 14.29 -8.31
CA TYR A 12 17.11 12.91 -8.38
C TYR A 12 16.15 12.05 -9.22
N ASP A 13 16.71 11.15 -10.01
CA ASP A 13 15.96 10.12 -10.75
C ASP A 13 15.64 8.89 -9.87
N THR A 14 16.49 8.60 -8.88
CA THR A 14 16.38 7.42 -7.99
C THR A 14 15.13 7.39 -7.08
N HIS A 15 14.64 8.55 -6.68
CA HIS A 15 13.52 8.68 -5.75
C HIS A 15 12.94 10.10 -5.78
N ASN A 16 11.73 10.23 -5.26
CA ASN A 16 11.13 11.51 -4.91
C ASN A 16 10.34 11.39 -3.60
N LEU A 17 10.08 12.53 -2.96
CA LEU A 17 9.32 12.64 -1.72
C LEU A 17 8.06 13.48 -1.95
N TYR A 18 6.98 13.06 -1.31
CA TYR A 18 5.70 13.75 -1.36
C TYR A 18 5.06 13.84 0.03
N ASP A 19 4.36 14.93 0.28
CA ASP A 19 3.40 15.03 1.38
C ASP A 19 1.98 14.91 0.81
N VAL A 20 1.32 13.77 1.04
CA VAL A 20 -0.08 13.56 0.69
C VAL A 20 -0.95 13.93 1.87
N ASN A 21 -1.75 15.00 1.71
CA ASN A 21 -2.66 15.46 2.75
C ASN A 21 -4.06 14.91 2.46
N PHE A 22 -4.65 14.25 3.45
CA PHE A 22 -5.97 13.64 3.38
C PHE A 22 -6.74 13.87 4.67
N PHE A 23 -7.76 14.72 4.62
CA PHE A 23 -8.45 15.22 5.82
C PHE A 23 -7.47 15.93 6.76
N SER A 24 -7.27 15.39 7.97
CA SER A 24 -6.32 15.88 8.97
C SER A 24 -4.96 15.18 8.92
N ASP A 25 -4.83 14.15 8.09
CA ASP A 25 -3.63 13.33 7.99
C ASP A 25 -2.69 13.91 6.93
N LYS A 26 -1.43 14.04 7.30
CA LYS A 26 -0.32 14.29 6.39
C LYS A 26 0.51 13.03 6.33
N ILE A 27 0.60 12.42 5.16
CA ILE A 27 1.26 11.15 4.92
C ILE A 27 2.55 11.44 4.16
N HIS A 28 3.67 11.06 4.75
CA HIS A 28 5.00 11.19 4.14
C HIS A 28 5.24 10.01 3.21
N THR A 29 5.39 10.30 1.92
CA THR A 29 5.41 9.28 0.87
C THR A 29 6.74 9.29 0.15
N LEU A 30 7.43 8.16 0.20
CA LEU A 30 8.65 7.89 -0.56
C LEU A 30 8.27 7.12 -1.82
N VAL A 31 8.58 7.69 -2.99
CA VAL A 31 8.49 7.00 -4.28
C VAL A 31 9.89 6.66 -4.74
N THR A 32 10.18 5.40 -5.00
CA THR A 32 11.54 4.98 -5.39
C THR A 32 11.50 3.69 -6.21
N HIS A 33 12.51 3.49 -7.06
CA HIS A 33 12.85 2.18 -7.63
C HIS A 33 14.21 1.69 -7.12
N THR A 34 14.83 2.41 -6.17
CA THR A 34 16.19 2.16 -5.71
C THR A 34 16.19 1.34 -4.41
N PRO A 35 16.78 0.13 -4.40
CA PRO A 35 16.69 -0.79 -3.26
C PRO A 35 17.17 -0.23 -1.91
N SER A 36 18.21 0.61 -1.90
CA SER A 36 18.74 1.18 -0.64
C SER A 36 17.76 2.13 0.06
N TYR A 37 16.85 2.78 -0.68
CA TYR A 37 15.80 3.61 -0.07
C TYR A 37 14.69 2.76 0.56
N VAL A 38 14.43 1.57 -0.01
CA VAL A 38 13.53 0.57 0.61
C VAL A 38 14.16 0.02 1.90
N ASP A 39 15.45 -0.33 1.88
CA ASP A 39 16.19 -0.73 3.08
C ASP A 39 16.08 0.34 4.19
N GLY A 40 16.30 1.60 3.82
CA GLY A 40 16.22 2.74 4.73
C GLY A 40 14.82 2.95 5.30
N TRP A 41 13.78 2.88 4.45
CA TRP A 41 12.39 2.99 4.89
C TRP A 41 12.01 1.88 5.87
N ILE A 42 12.35 0.62 5.58
CA ILE A 42 12.09 -0.52 6.47
C ILE A 42 12.79 -0.32 7.82
N SER A 43 14.07 0.04 7.79
CA SER A 43 14.84 0.29 9.02
C SER A 43 14.24 1.43 9.85
N GLU A 44 13.74 2.49 9.23
CA GLU A 44 13.08 3.59 9.92
C GLU A 44 11.76 3.12 10.56
N ILE A 45 10.91 2.41 9.81
CA ILE A 45 9.65 1.86 10.31
C ILE A 45 9.89 0.97 11.53
N GLU A 46 10.86 0.06 11.45
CA GLU A 46 11.15 -0.85 12.56
C GLU A 46 11.71 -0.14 13.79
N ASP A 47 12.55 0.90 13.62
CA ASP A 47 13.08 1.67 14.75
C ASP A 47 12.00 2.50 15.46
N ILE A 48 11.15 3.18 14.69
CA ILE A 48 10.03 3.98 15.23
C ILE A 48 9.04 3.07 15.95
N HIS A 49 8.84 1.84 15.46
CA HIS A 49 7.87 0.89 15.97
C HIS A 49 8.48 -0.25 16.79
N ARG A 50 9.72 -0.10 17.27
CA ARG A 50 10.45 -1.14 18.02
C ARG A 50 9.68 -1.76 19.18
N ASN A 51 8.78 -1.00 19.81
CA ASN A 51 7.96 -1.46 20.94
C ASN A 51 6.71 -2.28 20.52
N ARG A 52 6.38 -2.32 19.22
CA ARG A 52 5.20 -2.98 18.65
C ARG A 52 5.50 -3.90 17.46
N LEU A 53 6.77 -4.30 17.27
CA LEU A 53 7.14 -5.23 16.19
C LEU A 53 6.57 -6.65 16.35
N HIS A 54 6.00 -6.98 17.51
CA HIS A 54 5.31 -8.25 17.71
C HIS A 54 3.89 -8.27 17.12
N SER A 55 3.42 -7.14 16.57
CA SER A 55 2.03 -6.94 16.13
C SER A 55 1.90 -5.80 15.11
N LEU A 56 2.88 -5.63 14.23
CA LEU A 56 2.90 -4.51 13.28
C LEU A 56 1.80 -4.69 12.22
N ILE A 57 0.98 -3.67 12.00
CA ILE A 57 0.01 -3.65 10.91
C ILE A 57 0.62 -2.84 9.75
N VAL A 58 0.54 -3.39 8.54
CA VAL A 58 1.05 -2.75 7.32
C VAL A 58 -0.04 -2.74 6.27
N GLY A 59 -0.45 -1.56 5.82
CA GLY A 59 -1.33 -1.45 4.65
C GLY A 59 -0.55 -1.84 3.40
N LEU A 60 -1.09 -2.76 2.60
CA LEU A 60 -0.48 -3.25 1.37
C LEU A 60 -1.44 -3.00 0.20
N ASP A 61 -0.89 -2.52 -0.90
CA ASP A 61 -1.56 -2.48 -2.20
C ASP A 61 -0.52 -2.69 -3.32
N ILE A 62 -0.99 -3.04 -4.51
CA ILE A 62 -0.14 -3.12 -5.71
C ILE A 62 -0.87 -2.53 -6.92
N GLU A 63 -0.11 -2.00 -7.87
CA GLU A 63 -0.68 -1.50 -9.12
C GLU A 63 0.12 -1.97 -10.33
N TRP A 64 -0.57 -2.21 -11.44
CA TRP A 64 0.01 -2.64 -12.71
C TRP A 64 -0.77 -2.07 -13.90
N ARG A 65 -0.13 -2.06 -15.07
CA ARG A 65 -0.83 -1.70 -16.31
C ARG A 65 -2.03 -2.65 -16.52
N PRO A 66 -3.24 -2.16 -16.83
CA PRO A 66 -4.40 -3.01 -17.00
C PRO A 66 -4.17 -4.15 -18.01
N ASN A 67 -4.48 -5.36 -17.56
CA ASN A 67 -4.38 -6.56 -18.38
C ASN A 67 -5.41 -6.56 -19.51
N ASN A 68 -5.08 -7.25 -20.58
CA ASN A 68 -6.01 -7.56 -21.66
C ASN A 68 -5.88 -9.03 -22.04
N ARG A 69 -6.70 -9.51 -22.98
CA ARG A 69 -6.74 -10.91 -23.41
C ARG A 69 -5.36 -11.49 -23.81
N TYR A 70 -4.43 -10.63 -24.23
CA TYR A 70 -3.13 -11.03 -24.78
C TYR A 70 -1.94 -10.72 -23.87
N HIS A 71 -2.16 -9.89 -22.84
CA HIS A 71 -1.08 -9.38 -22.00
C HIS A 71 -1.50 -9.42 -20.53
N ASP A 72 -0.79 -10.25 -19.78
CA ASP A 72 -0.71 -10.19 -18.33
C ASP A 72 0.52 -9.34 -17.98
N ASN A 73 0.29 -8.11 -17.53
CA ASN A 73 1.36 -7.20 -17.17
C ASN A 73 1.82 -7.51 -15.74
N PRO A 74 3.13 -7.45 -15.47
CA PRO A 74 3.64 -7.69 -14.13
C PRO A 74 3.21 -6.57 -13.18
N VAL A 75 3.27 -6.83 -11.86
CA VAL A 75 3.18 -5.76 -10.85
C VAL A 75 4.16 -4.65 -11.20
N ALA A 76 3.66 -3.41 -11.30
CA ALA A 76 4.51 -2.25 -11.59
C ALA A 76 5.01 -1.60 -10.30
N THR A 77 4.14 -1.55 -9.29
CA THR A 77 4.40 -0.86 -8.03
C THR A 77 3.87 -1.67 -6.85
N LEU A 78 4.60 -1.63 -5.74
CA LEU A 78 4.18 -2.13 -4.43
C LEU A 78 4.06 -0.95 -3.48
N GLN A 79 2.92 -0.82 -2.81
CA GLN A 79 2.70 0.17 -1.77
C GLN A 79 2.68 -0.49 -0.40
N LEU A 80 3.42 0.11 0.54
CA LEU A 80 3.40 -0.27 1.94
C LEU A 80 3.15 0.98 2.79
N CYS A 81 2.24 0.91 3.75
CA CYS A 81 1.97 2.03 4.65
C CYS A 81 1.92 1.58 6.11
N VAL A 82 2.63 2.31 6.96
CA VAL A 82 2.59 2.17 8.42
C VAL A 82 2.46 3.57 9.03
N ASP A 83 1.42 3.77 9.84
CA ASP A 83 1.01 5.08 10.35
C ASP A 83 0.86 6.11 9.22
N ARG A 84 1.75 7.10 9.19
CA ARG A 84 1.76 8.22 8.23
C ARG A 84 2.98 8.17 7.33
N ARG A 85 3.55 6.98 7.12
CA ARG A 85 4.69 6.74 6.23
C ARG A 85 4.27 5.75 5.17
N CYS A 86 4.32 6.18 3.91
CA CYS A 86 4.01 5.35 2.77
C CYS A 86 5.27 5.17 1.92
N LEU A 87 5.55 3.93 1.54
CA LEU A 87 6.51 3.57 0.52
C LEU A 87 5.72 3.21 -0.74
N ILE A 88 6.11 3.76 -1.88
CA ILE A 88 5.71 3.33 -3.21
C ILE A 88 6.97 2.85 -3.92
N PHE A 89 7.17 1.54 -3.96
CA PHE A 89 8.30 0.91 -4.60
C PHE A 89 7.95 0.52 -6.04
N GLN A 90 8.56 1.17 -7.02
CA GLN A 90 8.40 0.88 -8.45
C GLN A 90 9.17 -0.38 -8.85
N LEU A 91 8.65 -1.55 -8.46
CA LEU A 91 9.23 -2.88 -8.67
C LEU A 91 9.71 -3.12 -10.11
N ILE A 92 8.93 -2.71 -11.11
CA ILE A 92 9.23 -2.96 -12.53
C ILE A 92 10.51 -2.25 -13.02
N TYR A 93 10.97 -1.22 -12.31
CA TYR A 93 12.20 -0.49 -12.60
C TYR A 93 13.32 -0.79 -11.62
N ALA A 94 13.05 -1.56 -10.57
CA ALA A 94 14.06 -1.89 -9.60
C ALA A 94 15.08 -2.87 -10.20
N PRO A 95 16.39 -2.66 -10.00
CA PRO A 95 17.41 -3.58 -10.51
C PRO A 95 17.34 -4.96 -9.83
N PHE A 96 16.82 -5.01 -8.61
CA PHE A 96 16.54 -6.22 -7.84
C PHE A 96 15.61 -5.87 -6.66
N VAL A 97 15.02 -6.89 -6.05
CA VAL A 97 14.28 -6.74 -4.79
C VAL A 97 15.26 -6.87 -3.60
N PRO A 98 15.34 -5.89 -2.69
CA PRO A 98 16.24 -6.00 -1.54
C PRO A 98 15.80 -7.10 -0.58
N GLN A 99 16.77 -7.81 0.01
CA GLN A 99 16.49 -8.89 0.96
C GLN A 99 15.77 -8.41 2.22
N SER A 100 15.93 -7.13 2.59
CA SER A 100 15.17 -6.53 3.70
C SER A 100 13.66 -6.56 3.44
N LEU A 101 13.24 -6.26 2.20
CA LEU A 101 11.83 -6.27 1.81
C LEU A 101 11.27 -7.70 1.82
N ASP A 102 12.00 -8.66 1.27
CA ASP A 102 11.62 -10.08 1.32
C ASP A 102 11.39 -10.55 2.77
N ARG A 103 12.34 -10.28 3.67
CA ARG A 103 12.21 -10.61 5.10
C ARG A 103 11.09 -9.85 5.79
N PHE A 104 10.86 -8.59 5.42
CA PHE A 104 9.81 -7.76 5.97
C PHE A 104 8.43 -8.34 5.63
N LEU A 105 8.20 -8.67 4.35
CA LEU A 105 6.96 -9.29 3.86
C LEU A 105 6.75 -10.70 4.44
N ALA A 106 7.83 -11.47 4.58
CA ALA A 106 7.78 -12.83 5.12
C ALA A 106 7.77 -12.89 6.66
N ASN A 107 7.69 -11.75 7.37
CA ASN A 107 7.69 -11.75 8.83
C ASN A 107 6.29 -12.13 9.38
N PRO A 108 6.13 -13.26 10.09
CA PRO A 108 4.83 -13.70 10.59
C PRO A 108 4.28 -12.82 11.72
N LEU A 109 5.09 -11.94 12.32
CA LEU A 109 4.66 -10.99 13.33
C LEU A 109 3.98 -9.74 12.76
N TYR A 110 4.06 -9.55 11.44
CA TYR A 110 3.48 -8.40 10.75
C TYR A 110 2.22 -8.83 10.00
N SER A 111 1.14 -8.06 10.14
CA SER A 111 -0.13 -8.30 9.46
C SER A 111 -0.26 -7.34 8.28
N PHE A 112 -0.29 -7.89 7.07
CA PHE A 112 -0.45 -7.15 5.82
C PHE A 112 -1.92 -7.05 5.45
N VAL A 113 -2.45 -5.85 5.42
CA VAL A 113 -3.88 -5.59 5.35
C VAL A 113 -4.26 -4.89 4.05
N GLY A 114 -5.38 -5.30 3.46
CA GLY A 114 -5.89 -4.72 2.21
C GLY A 114 -7.26 -5.28 1.84
N VAL A 115 -7.84 -4.79 0.75
CA VAL A 115 -9.11 -5.28 0.20
C VAL A 115 -8.83 -6.20 -0.97
N GLY A 116 -9.10 -7.50 -0.82
CA GLY A 116 -8.68 -8.47 -1.85
C GLY A 116 -7.19 -8.78 -1.83
N VAL A 117 -6.52 -8.49 -0.71
CA VAL A 117 -5.06 -8.60 -0.53
C VAL A 117 -4.49 -9.97 -0.90
N ASP A 118 -5.25 -11.05 -0.74
CA ASP A 118 -4.79 -12.39 -1.13
C ASP A 118 -4.48 -12.49 -2.64
N ASN A 119 -5.24 -11.78 -3.49
CA ASN A 119 -4.95 -11.73 -4.94
C ASN A 119 -3.68 -10.93 -5.23
N ASP A 120 -3.45 -9.87 -4.46
CA ASP A 120 -2.28 -9.01 -4.61
C ASP A 120 -1.00 -9.77 -4.26
N VAL A 121 -1.02 -10.52 -3.15
CA VAL A 121 0.13 -11.32 -2.73
C VAL A 121 0.36 -12.53 -3.64
N GLU A 122 -0.71 -13.14 -4.17
CA GLU A 122 -0.59 -14.20 -5.19
C GLU A 122 0.11 -13.64 -6.44
N LYS A 123 -0.25 -12.43 -6.88
CA LYS A 123 0.39 -11.79 -8.03
C LYS A 123 1.84 -11.41 -7.75
N LEU A 124 2.16 -10.89 -6.57
CA LEU A 124 3.54 -10.62 -6.14
C LEU A 124 4.41 -11.89 -6.13
N ALA A 125 3.87 -13.01 -5.64
CA ALA A 125 4.57 -14.29 -5.64
C ALA A 125 4.84 -14.78 -7.08
N ASN A 126 3.84 -14.67 -7.97
CA ASN A 126 3.99 -15.10 -9.36
C ASN A 126 4.96 -14.23 -10.17
N ASP A 127 4.91 -12.91 -9.98
CA ASP A 127 5.68 -11.96 -10.81
C ASP A 127 7.12 -11.74 -10.27
N TYR A 128 7.32 -11.82 -8.95
CA TYR A 128 8.57 -11.42 -8.29
C TYR A 128 9.10 -12.41 -7.24
N ASP A 129 8.46 -13.56 -7.04
CA ASP A 129 8.81 -14.55 -6.00
C ASP A 129 8.75 -13.97 -4.57
N LEU A 130 7.90 -12.95 -4.36
CA LEU A 130 7.72 -12.30 -3.06
C LEU A 130 6.56 -12.94 -2.29
N SER A 131 6.90 -13.61 -1.20
CA SER A 131 5.93 -14.20 -0.28
C SER A 131 5.55 -13.23 0.84
N VAL A 132 4.26 -13.14 1.15
CA VAL A 132 3.73 -12.36 2.28
C VAL A 132 3.20 -13.34 3.33
N ALA A 133 3.72 -13.28 4.56
CA ALA A 133 3.48 -14.31 5.56
C ALA A 133 2.07 -14.31 6.14
N THR A 134 1.57 -13.13 6.51
CA THR A 134 0.29 -12.97 7.22
C THR A 134 -0.54 -11.89 6.54
N THR A 135 -1.55 -12.30 5.78
CA THR A 135 -2.51 -11.38 5.14
C THR A 135 -3.82 -11.30 5.91
N VAL A 136 -4.44 -10.12 5.93
CA VAL A 136 -5.77 -9.92 6.51
C VAL A 136 -6.65 -9.14 5.54
N ASP A 137 -7.65 -9.82 4.97
CA ASP A 137 -8.65 -9.17 4.13
C ASP A 137 -9.61 -8.33 4.97
N LEU A 138 -9.59 -7.02 4.73
CA LEU A 138 -10.36 -6.04 5.49
C LEU A 138 -11.87 -6.21 5.36
N ARG A 139 -12.36 -6.78 4.26
CA ARG A 139 -13.80 -7.02 4.06
C ARG A 139 -14.29 -8.11 5.01
N SER A 140 -13.49 -9.17 5.15
CA SER A 140 -13.79 -10.27 6.07
C SER A 140 -13.70 -9.82 7.52
N LEU A 141 -12.68 -9.04 7.86
CA LEU A 141 -12.49 -8.50 9.20
C LEU A 141 -13.63 -7.54 9.60
N ALA A 142 -13.96 -6.58 8.73
CA ALA A 142 -15.06 -5.64 8.98
C ALA A 142 -16.41 -6.36 9.13
N ALA A 143 -16.70 -7.34 8.26
CA ALA A 143 -17.94 -8.11 8.34
C ALA A 143 -18.07 -8.88 9.66
N ALA A 144 -16.96 -9.38 10.21
CA ALA A 144 -16.93 -10.07 11.49
C ALA A 144 -17.15 -9.09 12.65
N GLU A 145 -16.43 -7.96 12.67
CA GLU A 145 -16.49 -6.95 13.74
C GLU A 145 -17.88 -6.32 13.86
N TYR A 146 -18.49 -5.95 12.73
CA TYR A 146 -19.80 -5.29 12.73
C TYR A 146 -20.99 -6.27 12.70
N GLY A 147 -20.75 -7.56 12.48
CA GLY A 147 -21.82 -8.56 12.29
C GLY A 147 -22.64 -8.36 11.00
N VAL A 148 -22.09 -7.67 9.99
CA VAL A 148 -22.77 -7.32 8.73
C VAL A 148 -22.10 -8.06 7.56
N ARG A 149 -22.73 -9.12 7.06
CA ARG A 149 -22.15 -10.00 6.02
C ARG A 149 -21.91 -9.29 4.70
N GLU A 150 -22.69 -8.27 4.40
CA GLU A 150 -22.65 -7.47 3.17
C GLU A 150 -21.32 -6.72 3.02
N MET A 151 -20.63 -6.43 4.13
CA MET A 151 -19.29 -5.80 4.10
C MET A 151 -18.26 -6.65 3.35
N ARG A 152 -18.47 -7.97 3.22
CA ARG A 152 -17.62 -8.86 2.41
C ARG A 152 -17.57 -8.51 0.92
N ASN A 153 -18.52 -7.70 0.43
CA ASN A 153 -18.59 -7.27 -0.95
C ASN A 153 -18.17 -5.80 -1.15
N MET A 154 -17.76 -5.10 -0.09
CA MET A 154 -17.39 -3.70 -0.17
C MET A 154 -15.99 -3.50 -0.76
N GLY A 155 -15.83 -2.43 -1.54
CA GLY A 155 -14.51 -1.95 -1.93
C GLY A 155 -13.88 -1.08 -0.85
N LEU A 156 -12.60 -0.75 -1.00
CA LEU A 156 -11.85 0.07 -0.04
C LEU A 156 -12.51 1.43 0.24
N LYS A 157 -13.05 2.09 -0.79
CA LYS A 157 -13.81 3.34 -0.64
C LYS A 157 -14.99 3.19 0.33
N ASP A 158 -15.77 2.12 0.17
CA ASP A 158 -16.98 1.92 0.96
C ASP A 158 -16.60 1.55 2.40
N LEU A 159 -15.57 0.72 2.59
CA LEU A 159 -15.04 0.43 3.93
C LEU A 159 -14.46 1.68 4.61
N ALA A 160 -13.75 2.55 3.89
CA ALA A 160 -13.25 3.81 4.43
C ALA A 160 -14.39 4.70 4.94
N MET A 161 -15.51 4.76 4.22
CA MET A 161 -16.70 5.47 4.68
C MET A 161 -17.32 4.80 5.91
N GLN A 162 -17.53 3.47 5.89
CA GLN A 162 -18.23 2.76 6.97
C GLN A 162 -17.41 2.70 8.27
N VAL A 163 -16.10 2.49 8.18
CA VAL A 163 -15.22 2.28 9.33
C VAL A 163 -14.62 3.60 9.82
N LEU A 164 -14.17 4.47 8.91
CA LEU A 164 -13.45 5.70 9.28
C LEU A 164 -14.30 6.97 9.14
N GLY A 165 -15.47 6.90 8.52
CA GLY A 165 -16.27 8.09 8.17
C GLY A 165 -15.58 8.98 7.13
N LYS A 166 -14.62 8.45 6.37
CA LYS A 166 -13.83 9.22 5.39
C LYS A 166 -14.33 8.93 3.97
N GLU A 167 -14.82 9.96 3.29
CA GLU A 167 -15.20 9.87 1.89
C GLU A 167 -13.97 9.91 0.98
N VAL A 168 -13.93 8.99 0.00
CA VAL A 168 -12.84 8.86 -0.96
C VAL A 168 -13.40 8.81 -2.37
N VAL A 169 -12.74 9.48 -3.30
CA VAL A 169 -13.00 9.34 -4.72
C VAL A 169 -11.85 8.56 -5.34
N LYS A 170 -12.17 7.48 -6.05
CA LYS A 170 -11.20 6.66 -6.80
C LYS A 170 -11.50 6.81 -8.30
N PRO A 171 -10.91 7.79 -8.99
CA PRO A 171 -11.22 8.03 -10.39
C PRO A 171 -10.75 6.87 -11.26
N ARG A 172 -11.67 6.28 -12.03
CA ARG A 172 -11.38 5.12 -12.89
C ARG A 172 -10.23 5.37 -13.88
N TRP A 173 -10.02 6.61 -14.31
CA TRP A 173 -8.92 6.94 -15.23
C TRP A 173 -7.53 6.86 -14.57
N ILE A 174 -7.43 6.96 -13.24
CA ILE A 174 -6.19 6.71 -12.48
C ILE A 174 -6.03 5.20 -12.27
N THR A 175 -7.08 4.52 -11.78
CA THR A 175 -7.06 3.06 -11.56
C THR A 175 -6.68 2.29 -12.84
N MET A 176 -7.15 2.75 -14.00
CA MET A 176 -6.87 2.14 -15.30
C MET A 176 -5.69 2.81 -16.04
N SER A 177 -4.85 3.57 -15.34
CA SER A 177 -3.74 4.32 -15.94
C SER A 177 -2.55 3.43 -16.24
N ARG A 178 -1.50 4.02 -16.84
CA ARG A 178 -0.22 3.37 -17.07
C ARG A 178 0.63 3.43 -15.80
N TRP A 179 0.43 2.46 -14.91
CA TRP A 179 1.26 2.28 -13.73
C TRP A 179 2.68 1.78 -14.05
N ASP A 180 2.88 1.29 -15.28
CA ASP A 180 4.17 0.94 -15.88
C ASP A 180 4.91 2.16 -16.46
N ASN A 181 4.59 3.38 -16.03
CA ASN A 181 5.32 4.58 -16.42
C ASN A 181 6.52 4.79 -15.49
N GLU A 182 7.67 5.18 -16.05
CA GLU A 182 8.90 5.43 -15.31
C GLU A 182 8.73 6.53 -14.25
N TYR A 183 7.95 7.56 -14.59
CA TYR A 183 7.59 8.64 -13.70
C TYR A 183 6.08 8.59 -13.43
N LEU A 184 5.71 8.29 -12.19
CA LEU A 184 4.32 8.38 -11.74
C LEU A 184 3.89 9.84 -11.68
N SER A 185 2.68 10.13 -12.16
CA SER A 185 2.07 11.45 -11.96
C SER A 185 1.73 11.68 -10.49
N ALA A 186 1.65 12.95 -10.06
CA ALA A 186 1.20 13.30 -8.72
C ALA A 186 -0.17 12.69 -8.36
N SER A 187 -1.07 12.53 -9.35
CA SER A 187 -2.36 11.86 -9.14
C SER A 187 -2.23 10.35 -8.91
N GLN A 188 -1.30 9.67 -9.57
CA GLN A 188 -0.98 8.26 -9.32
C GLN A 188 -0.34 8.08 -7.94
N VAL A 189 0.62 8.93 -7.58
CA VAL A 189 1.25 8.91 -6.25
C VAL A 189 0.23 9.13 -5.14
N GLN A 190 -0.63 10.15 -5.30
CA GLN A 190 -1.71 10.43 -4.34
C GLN A 190 -2.66 9.23 -4.22
N TYR A 191 -3.08 8.64 -5.34
CA TYR A 191 -3.99 7.51 -5.33
C TYR A 191 -3.39 6.29 -4.60
N ALA A 192 -2.19 5.87 -5.00
CA ALA A 192 -1.54 4.68 -4.45
C ALA A 192 -1.19 4.86 -2.96
N CYS A 193 -0.77 6.07 -2.57
CA CYS A 193 -0.56 6.41 -1.17
C CYS A 193 -1.85 6.29 -0.34
N ILE A 194 -2.97 6.81 -0.85
CA ILE A 194 -4.24 6.80 -0.13
C ILE A 194 -4.79 5.39 0.01
N ASP A 195 -4.62 4.53 -1.00
CA ASP A 195 -5.08 3.16 -0.92
C ASP A 195 -4.33 2.37 0.17
N ALA A 196 -3.00 2.42 0.18
CA ALA A 196 -2.22 1.77 1.24
C ALA A 196 -2.50 2.38 2.63
N PHE A 197 -2.63 3.71 2.73
CA PHE A 197 -2.94 4.40 3.98
C PHE A 197 -4.32 4.01 4.54
N LEU A 198 -5.35 3.98 3.70
CA LEU A 198 -6.70 3.58 4.11
C LEU A 198 -6.73 2.12 4.54
N SER A 199 -6.04 1.24 3.81
CA SER A 199 -5.91 -0.16 4.21
C SER A 199 -5.30 -0.27 5.61
N PHE A 200 -4.19 0.42 5.85
CA PHE A 200 -3.56 0.50 7.17
C PHE A 200 -4.52 1.03 8.26
N GLU A 201 -5.16 2.18 8.04
CA GLU A 201 -6.01 2.84 9.03
C GLU A 201 -7.26 2.03 9.36
N ILE A 202 -7.88 1.38 8.37
CA ILE A 202 -9.00 0.45 8.57
C ILE A 202 -8.51 -0.75 9.38
N GLY A 203 -7.39 -1.38 8.99
CA GLY A 203 -6.81 -2.50 9.74
C GLY A 203 -6.49 -2.14 11.19
N ARG A 204 -5.93 -0.95 11.43
CA ARG A 204 -5.67 -0.40 12.76
C ARG A 204 -6.96 -0.20 13.56
N CYS A 205 -8.00 0.37 12.94
CA CYS A 205 -9.30 0.61 13.59
C CYS A 205 -10.01 -0.70 13.97
N LEU A 206 -9.82 -1.75 13.17
CA LEU A 206 -10.40 -3.08 13.37
C LEU A 206 -9.49 -4.03 14.17
N ASN A 207 -8.36 -3.55 14.71
CA ASN A 207 -7.38 -4.35 15.45
C ASN A 207 -6.86 -5.58 14.68
N ALA A 208 -6.47 -5.42 13.42
CA ALA A 208 -5.98 -6.50 12.56
C ALA A 208 -4.66 -7.17 13.02
N ALA A 209 -4.07 -6.72 14.13
CA ALA A 209 -2.85 -7.28 14.70
C ALA A 209 -3.08 -8.68 15.29
N GLY A 210 -2.19 -9.63 14.98
CA GLY A 210 -2.16 -10.96 15.61
C GLY A 210 -3.22 -11.95 15.11
N HIS A 211 -3.78 -11.69 13.91
CA HIS A 211 -4.58 -12.65 13.15
C HIS A 211 -3.72 -13.68 12.41
#